data_AF-A0AAV5QV56-F1
#
_entry.id   AF-A0AAV5QV56-F1
#
_cell.length_a   1.000
_cell.length_b   1.000
_cell.length_c   1.000
_cell.angle_alpha   90.00
_cell.angle_beta   90.00
_cell.angle_gamma   90.00
#
_symmetry.space_group_name_H-M   'P 1'
#
loop_
_entity.id
_entity.type
_entity.pdbx_description
1 polymer ?
#
loop_
_entity_poly.entity_id
_entity_poly.type
_entity_poly.pdbx_seq_one_letter_code
_entity_poly.pdbx_strand_id
1 'polypeptide(L)'
;MSDESLFDTKLTTEDHPSTIDNVLPDVSLNTALITFRVLVSTKEAGIVIGKNGNCVANVREKTGVKSGVSKVIMGCSDRILTVSGPVDATAEALALFATALLESPVAQQQQYSFFPLKSLCPPAQDGQTFLRLLIPHSQMGTLIGKQGSRIKALQENYDVKIVASKEFLQDSTERVVEVQGTPENIESALKVIVRCLIEDWHGATGTIYYVPQPKKRGGHHNSADHGYQSSDHSHQNRPRYNNGGSNHSANSSSTNEASASSTTQVVDFPSDYVGCLIGKKGSKIQEIRKNSGAQISIAQEDNENEERSFTIIGSQYSVDKALSLLYQQIQREKQRRAQAGEED
;
A
#
# COMPACT_ATOMS: atom_id res chain seq x y z
N MET A 1 -26.36 52.49 -30.48
CA MET A 1 -25.60 52.08 -31.68
C MET A 1 -24.18 52.59 -31.46
N SER A 2 -23.17 51.79 -31.20
CA SER A 2 -23.05 50.34 -31.17
C SER A 2 -21.86 49.99 -30.27
N ASP A 3 -21.96 48.81 -29.70
CA ASP A 3 -20.94 48.02 -29.02
C ASP A 3 -19.74 47.74 -29.96
N GLU A 4 -18.50 47.82 -29.47
CA GLU A 4 -17.46 46.82 -29.79
C GLU A 4 -16.27 46.85 -28.80
N SER A 5 -15.98 45.65 -28.31
CA SER A 5 -14.94 45.24 -27.38
C SER A 5 -13.52 45.31 -27.95
N LEU A 6 -12.51 45.48 -27.09
CA LEU A 6 -11.33 44.60 -27.14
C LEU A 6 -10.66 44.54 -25.77
N PHE A 7 -10.71 43.34 -25.18
CA PHE A 7 -9.98 42.95 -23.98
C PHE A 7 -8.48 42.96 -24.26
N ASP A 8 -7.73 43.73 -23.47
CA ASP A 8 -6.30 43.50 -23.24
C ASP A 8 -6.09 43.47 -21.73
N THR A 9 -6.42 42.33 -21.12
CA THR A 9 -6.05 42.03 -19.73
C THR A 9 -5.07 40.89 -19.78
N LYS A 10 -3.79 41.24 -19.73
CA LYS A 10 -2.69 40.34 -19.39
C LYS A 10 -3.08 39.50 -18.18
N LEU A 11 -3.26 38.20 -18.41
CA LEU A 11 -3.30 37.20 -17.37
C LEU A 11 -1.89 37.11 -16.78
N THR A 12 -1.61 37.89 -15.74
CA THR A 12 -0.44 37.68 -14.90
C THR A 12 -0.63 36.35 -14.19
N THR A 13 0.20 35.37 -14.54
CA THR A 13 0.47 34.20 -13.71
C THR A 13 0.96 34.70 -12.35
N GLU A 14 0.06 34.75 -11.37
CA GLU A 14 0.47 34.92 -9.98
C GLU A 14 1.13 33.61 -9.54
N ASP A 15 2.46 33.59 -9.61
CA ASP A 15 3.27 32.64 -8.86
C ASP A 15 3.00 32.89 -7.38
N HIS A 16 2.19 32.03 -6.77
CA HIS A 16 2.15 31.90 -5.31
C HIS A 16 3.40 31.14 -4.87
N PRO A 17 4.41 31.76 -4.22
CA PRO A 17 5.54 31.03 -3.68
C PRO A 17 5.04 30.20 -2.49
N SER A 18 4.77 28.93 -2.72
CA SER A 18 4.33 28.03 -1.67
C SER A 18 5.50 27.77 -0.71
N THR A 19 5.28 27.89 0.60
CA THR A 19 6.30 27.67 1.64
C THR A 19 6.92 26.27 1.59
N ILE A 20 6.28 25.33 0.89
CA ILE A 20 6.77 23.95 0.70
C ILE A 20 7.84 23.90 -0.40
N ASP A 21 7.69 24.66 -1.49
CA ASP A 21 8.66 24.67 -2.59
C ASP A 21 10.04 25.18 -2.15
N ASN A 22 10.08 26.10 -1.18
CA ASN A 22 11.33 26.61 -0.59
C ASN A 22 12.09 25.59 0.30
N VAL A 23 11.50 24.44 0.60
CA VAL A 23 12.09 23.39 1.44
C VAL A 23 12.59 22.19 0.62
N LEU A 24 12.19 22.10 -0.65
CA LEU A 24 12.58 21.02 -1.55
C LEU A 24 13.79 21.50 -2.38
N PRO A 25 14.89 20.73 -2.49
CA PRO A 25 15.99 21.12 -3.36
C PRO A 25 15.49 21.25 -4.81
N ASP A 26 16.02 22.23 -5.54
CA ASP A 26 15.81 22.41 -6.98
C ASP A 26 16.54 21.29 -7.73
N VAL A 27 16.01 20.08 -7.60
CA VAL A 27 16.42 18.93 -8.39
C VAL A 27 15.95 19.24 -9.81
N SER A 28 16.80 19.01 -10.82
CA SER A 28 16.41 19.07 -12.23
C SER A 28 15.43 17.93 -12.57
N LEU A 29 14.20 18.05 -12.07
CA LEU A 29 13.12 17.07 -12.12
C LEU A 29 12.59 16.87 -13.55
N ASN A 30 12.93 17.76 -14.48
CA ASN A 30 12.52 17.68 -15.88
C ASN A 30 13.00 16.39 -16.57
N THR A 31 14.02 15.70 -16.04
CA THR A 31 14.50 14.40 -16.56
C THR A 31 14.35 13.23 -15.60
N ALA A 32 13.92 13.46 -14.35
CA ALA A 32 13.72 12.39 -13.40
C ALA A 32 12.50 11.54 -13.80
N LEU A 33 12.75 10.26 -14.10
CA LEU A 33 11.68 9.31 -14.42
C LEU A 33 11.10 8.75 -13.13
N ILE A 34 9.80 8.88 -12.95
CA ILE A 34 9.04 8.27 -11.86
C ILE A 34 8.04 7.26 -12.42
N THR A 35 7.68 6.28 -11.58
CA THR A 35 6.56 5.36 -11.85
C THR A 35 5.57 5.42 -10.71
N PHE A 36 4.36 5.88 -11.01
CA PHE A 36 3.22 5.73 -10.11
C PHE A 36 2.54 4.39 -10.31
N ARG A 37 2.12 3.80 -9.19
CA ARG A 37 1.24 2.64 -9.13
C ARG A 37 -0.03 3.06 -8.42
N VAL A 38 -1.16 2.99 -9.11
CA VAL A 38 -2.47 3.43 -8.64
C VAL A 38 -3.40 2.24 -8.54
N LEU A 39 -3.97 2.04 -7.36
CA LEU A 39 -4.95 1.00 -7.11
C LEU A 39 -6.31 1.43 -7.68
N VAL A 40 -6.79 0.66 -8.64
CA VAL A 40 -8.10 0.85 -9.27
C VAL A 40 -8.93 -0.41 -9.13
N SER A 41 -10.24 -0.28 -9.00
CA SER A 41 -11.15 -1.42 -9.14
C SER A 41 -11.18 -1.92 -10.58
N THR A 42 -11.69 -3.13 -10.81
CA THR A 42 -11.88 -3.69 -12.16
C THR A 42 -12.74 -2.79 -13.04
N LYS A 43 -13.68 -2.05 -12.44
CA LYS A 43 -14.57 -1.13 -13.15
C LYS A 43 -13.92 0.24 -13.41
N GLU A 44 -13.24 0.81 -12.42
CA GLU A 44 -12.39 2.00 -12.58
C GLU A 44 -11.35 1.75 -13.68
N ALA A 45 -10.72 0.57 -13.69
CA ALA A 45 -9.80 0.13 -14.74
C ALA A 45 -10.46 0.09 -16.13
N GLY A 46 -11.74 -0.29 -16.23
CA GLY A 46 -12.48 -0.27 -17.49
C GLY A 46 -12.63 1.14 -18.05
N ILE A 47 -12.86 2.13 -17.16
CA ILE A 47 -12.96 3.55 -17.52
C ILE A 47 -11.59 4.08 -17.97
N VAL A 48 -10.54 3.81 -17.19
CA VAL A 48 -9.15 4.20 -17.49
C VAL A 48 -8.67 3.63 -18.83
N ILE A 49 -9.02 2.39 -19.15
CA ILE A 49 -8.72 1.81 -20.46
C ILE A 49 -9.55 2.51 -21.54
N GLY A 50 -10.85 2.73 -21.27
CA GLY A 50 -11.79 3.31 -22.22
C GLY A 50 -12.21 2.34 -23.31
N LYS A 51 -13.25 2.70 -24.08
CA LYS A 51 -13.73 1.89 -25.21
C LYS A 51 -12.59 1.69 -26.21
N ASN A 52 -12.30 0.44 -26.58
CA ASN A 52 -11.18 0.06 -27.46
C ASN A 52 -9.78 0.53 -26.99
N GLY A 53 -9.61 0.88 -25.71
CA GLY A 53 -8.33 1.42 -25.23
C GLY A 53 -8.11 2.90 -25.53
N ASN A 54 -9.13 3.62 -26.02
CA ASN A 54 -8.96 5.01 -26.46
C ASN A 54 -8.58 5.98 -25.33
N CYS A 55 -9.09 5.79 -24.11
CA CYS A 55 -8.79 6.69 -23.00
C CYS A 55 -7.29 6.64 -22.67
N VAL A 56 -6.77 5.44 -22.40
CA VAL A 56 -5.34 5.25 -22.10
C VAL A 56 -4.44 5.63 -23.29
N ALA A 57 -4.88 5.40 -24.53
CA ALA A 57 -4.13 5.80 -25.73
C ALA A 57 -4.01 7.33 -25.84
N ASN A 58 -5.13 8.04 -25.70
CA ASN A 58 -5.17 9.51 -25.75
C ASN A 58 -4.33 10.15 -24.63
N VAL A 59 -4.37 9.59 -23.41
CA VAL A 59 -3.52 10.09 -22.31
C VAL A 59 -2.03 9.91 -22.64
N ARG A 60 -1.62 8.76 -23.20
CA ARG A 60 -0.23 8.53 -23.62
C ARG A 60 0.21 9.48 -24.74
N GLU A 61 -0.66 9.75 -25.70
CA GLU A 61 -0.38 10.66 -26.81
C GLU A 61 -0.19 12.10 -26.32
N LYS A 62 -1.07 12.58 -25.43
CA LYS A 62 -1.00 13.95 -24.90
C LYS A 62 0.21 14.19 -24.00
N THR A 63 0.52 13.23 -23.12
CA THR A 63 1.50 13.42 -22.05
C THR A 63 2.87 12.78 -22.34
N GLY A 64 2.96 11.92 -23.36
CA GLY A 64 4.19 11.17 -23.67
C GLY A 64 4.58 10.11 -22.65
N VAL A 65 3.74 9.83 -21.63
CA VAL A 65 4.04 8.84 -20.59
C VAL A 65 3.84 7.41 -21.07
N LYS A 66 4.51 6.46 -20.40
CA LYS A 66 4.18 5.05 -20.48
C LYS A 66 3.15 4.71 -19.40
N SER A 67 1.89 4.53 -19.78
CA SER A 67 0.83 4.10 -18.87
C SER A 67 0.31 2.70 -19.20
N GLY A 68 -0.33 1.99 -18.27
CA GLY A 68 -0.98 0.71 -18.55
C GLY A 68 -1.65 0.12 -17.32
N VAL A 69 -2.66 -0.73 -17.54
CA VAL A 69 -3.38 -1.40 -16.45
C VAL A 69 -3.03 -2.89 -16.41
N SER A 70 -2.79 -3.42 -15.20
CA SER A 70 -2.50 -4.84 -14.98
C SER A 70 -3.55 -5.76 -15.60
N LYS A 71 -3.16 -6.99 -15.98
CA LYS A 71 -4.10 -7.99 -16.49
C LYS A 71 -5.24 -8.24 -15.49
N VAL A 72 -6.41 -8.61 -16.01
CA VAL A 72 -7.54 -9.03 -15.17
C VAL A 72 -7.19 -10.38 -14.55
N ILE A 73 -7.35 -10.48 -13.24
CA ILE A 73 -7.16 -11.73 -12.49
C ILE A 73 -8.55 -12.16 -12.01
N MET A 74 -8.95 -13.39 -12.36
CA MET A 74 -10.26 -13.92 -11.97
C MET A 74 -10.38 -14.00 -10.45
N GLY A 75 -11.47 -13.47 -9.90
CA GLY A 75 -11.69 -13.41 -8.45
C GLY A 75 -11.04 -12.20 -7.75
N CYS A 76 -10.31 -11.35 -8.47
CA CYS A 76 -9.86 -10.04 -7.98
C CYS A 76 -10.85 -8.94 -8.37
N SER A 77 -11.07 -8.00 -7.46
CA SER A 77 -11.85 -6.78 -7.75
C SER A 77 -10.98 -5.56 -7.99
N ASP A 78 -9.68 -5.68 -7.75
CA ASP A 78 -8.65 -4.67 -7.84
C ASP A 78 -7.65 -4.97 -8.97
N ARG A 79 -7.09 -3.90 -9.51
CA ARG A 79 -6.11 -3.84 -10.60
C ARG A 79 -5.15 -2.68 -10.33
N ILE A 80 -4.01 -2.70 -11.02
CA ILE A 80 -2.99 -1.66 -10.88
C ILE A 80 -2.88 -0.88 -12.18
N LEU A 81 -3.18 0.42 -12.12
CA LEU A 81 -2.78 1.38 -13.15
C LEU A 81 -1.34 1.80 -12.86
N THR A 82 -0.45 1.58 -13.82
CA THR A 82 0.94 2.03 -13.77
C THR A 82 1.11 3.20 -14.72
N VAL A 83 1.74 4.28 -14.28
CA VAL A 83 2.06 5.46 -15.11
C VAL A 83 3.51 5.84 -14.87
N SER A 84 4.32 5.84 -15.92
CA SER A 84 5.76 6.05 -15.86
C SER A 84 6.20 7.15 -16.83
N GLY A 85 7.00 8.10 -16.36
CA GLY A 85 7.49 9.20 -17.18
C GLY A 85 8.14 10.30 -16.33
N PRO A 86 8.42 11.48 -16.93
CA PRO A 86 8.83 12.66 -16.19
C PRO A 86 7.80 13.07 -15.13
N VAL A 87 8.25 13.79 -14.10
CA VAL A 87 7.41 14.19 -12.96
C VAL A 87 6.13 14.91 -13.41
N ASP A 88 6.26 15.98 -14.18
CA ASP A 88 5.12 16.80 -14.60
C ASP A 88 4.19 16.04 -15.54
N ALA A 89 4.75 15.36 -16.54
CA ALA A 89 3.99 14.54 -17.48
C ALA A 89 3.18 13.44 -16.78
N THR A 90 3.73 12.84 -15.72
CA THR A 90 3.05 11.80 -14.97
C THR A 90 1.93 12.35 -14.07
N ALA A 91 2.14 13.52 -13.47
CA ALA A 91 1.09 14.22 -12.72
C ALA A 91 -0.08 14.61 -13.63
N GLU A 92 0.22 15.20 -14.81
CA GLU A 92 -0.78 15.54 -15.83
C GLU A 92 -1.56 14.30 -16.29
N ALA A 93 -0.86 13.20 -16.59
CA ALA A 93 -1.50 11.95 -16.99
C ALA A 93 -2.46 11.39 -15.92
N LEU A 94 -2.09 11.48 -14.65
CA LEU A 94 -2.93 11.07 -13.54
C LEU A 94 -4.16 11.98 -13.36
N ALA A 95 -4.01 13.28 -13.59
CA ALA A 95 -5.13 14.22 -13.59
C ALA A 95 -6.13 13.89 -14.71
N LEU A 96 -5.66 13.59 -15.93
CA LEU A 96 -6.53 13.16 -17.02
C LEU A 96 -7.29 11.86 -16.70
N PHE A 97 -6.64 10.90 -16.04
CA PHE A 97 -7.34 9.71 -15.55
C PHE A 97 -8.34 10.03 -14.43
N ALA A 98 -8.02 10.97 -13.54
CA ALA A 98 -8.94 11.45 -12.50
C ALA A 98 -10.18 12.08 -13.13
N THR A 99 -10.03 12.92 -14.16
CA THR A 99 -11.15 13.48 -14.94
C THR A 99 -12.01 12.38 -15.56
N ALA A 100 -11.40 11.39 -16.21
CA ALA A 100 -12.15 10.28 -16.81
C ALA A 100 -12.94 9.47 -15.76
N LEU A 101 -12.39 9.31 -14.55
CA LEU A 101 -13.08 8.68 -13.43
C LEU A 101 -14.23 9.55 -12.91
N LEU A 102 -14.02 10.86 -12.79
CA LEU A 102 -15.02 11.83 -12.34
C LEU A 102 -16.23 11.88 -13.29
N GLU A 103 -15.99 11.91 -14.59
CA GLU A 103 -17.04 11.98 -15.63
C GLU A 103 -17.85 10.68 -15.76
N SER A 104 -17.39 9.59 -15.15
CA SER A 104 -18.05 8.29 -15.25
C SER A 104 -19.06 8.08 -14.11
N PRO A 105 -20.37 7.94 -14.43
CA PRO A 105 -21.39 7.67 -13.40
C PRO A 105 -21.15 6.37 -12.64
N VAL A 106 -20.47 5.41 -13.29
CA VAL A 106 -20.14 4.09 -12.73
C VAL A 106 -19.15 4.19 -11.57
N ALA A 107 -18.23 5.16 -11.62
CA ALA A 107 -17.25 5.36 -10.56
C ALA A 107 -17.89 6.03 -9.34
N GLN A 108 -18.74 7.03 -9.55
CA GLN A 108 -19.38 7.80 -8.47
C GLN A 108 -20.38 6.98 -7.65
N GLN A 109 -21.09 6.03 -8.27
CA GLN A 109 -22.13 5.24 -7.59
C GLN A 109 -21.58 4.06 -6.78
N GLN A 110 -20.28 3.77 -6.85
CA GLN A 110 -19.73 2.55 -6.29
C GLN A 110 -18.97 2.77 -5.00
N GLN A 111 -19.51 2.16 -3.95
CA GLN A 111 -18.88 2.09 -2.64
C GLN A 111 -18.45 0.65 -2.37
N TYR A 112 -17.16 0.44 -2.18
CA TYR A 112 -16.62 -0.84 -1.73
C TYR A 112 -16.54 -0.85 -0.20
N SER A 113 -17.08 -1.89 0.43
CA SER A 113 -17.04 -2.01 1.90
C SER A 113 -15.79 -2.73 2.43
N PHE A 114 -14.87 -3.13 1.55
CA PHE A 114 -13.68 -3.92 1.91
C PHE A 114 -12.37 -3.22 1.52
N PHE A 115 -11.35 -3.34 2.37
CA PHE A 115 -9.98 -2.95 2.04
C PHE A 115 -9.41 -3.90 0.95
N PRO A 116 -8.65 -3.40 -0.05
CA PRO A 116 -8.12 -2.03 -0.17
C PRO A 116 -8.95 -1.04 -1.00
N LEU A 117 -10.13 -1.42 -1.49
CA LEU A 117 -10.97 -0.55 -2.33
C LEU A 117 -11.92 0.37 -1.55
N LYS A 118 -12.11 0.11 -0.26
CA LYS A 118 -12.87 0.99 0.64
C LYS A 118 -12.24 2.38 0.67
N SER A 119 -13.04 3.40 0.34
CA SER A 119 -12.61 4.80 0.40
C SER A 119 -12.08 5.15 1.79
N LEU A 120 -10.96 5.85 1.84
CA LEU A 120 -10.32 6.31 3.06
C LEU A 120 -10.70 7.75 3.37
N CYS A 121 -10.93 8.56 2.34
CA CYS A 121 -11.46 9.90 2.44
C CYS A 121 -12.99 9.86 2.64
N PRO A 122 -13.59 10.93 3.19
CA PRO A 122 -15.05 11.11 3.20
C PRO A 122 -15.64 11.18 1.79
N PRO A 123 -16.98 11.11 1.65
CA PRO A 123 -17.63 11.24 0.34
C PRO A 123 -17.13 12.48 -0.42
N ALA A 124 -16.80 12.27 -1.70
CA ALA A 124 -16.40 13.35 -2.58
C ALA A 124 -17.56 14.34 -2.79
N GLN A 125 -17.23 15.63 -2.81
CA GLN A 125 -18.17 16.70 -3.16
C GLN A 125 -18.30 16.81 -4.68
N ASP A 126 -19.22 17.63 -5.17
CA ASP A 126 -19.40 17.87 -6.61
C ASP A 126 -18.08 18.34 -7.25
N GLY A 127 -17.72 17.70 -8.36
CA GLY A 127 -16.47 17.99 -9.08
C GLY A 127 -15.21 17.38 -8.47
N GLN A 128 -15.30 16.69 -7.32
CA GLN A 128 -14.16 16.01 -6.71
C GLN A 128 -14.13 14.52 -7.04
N THR A 129 -12.91 14.00 -7.17
CA THR A 129 -12.62 12.58 -7.32
C THR A 129 -11.42 12.23 -6.45
N PHE A 130 -10.97 10.98 -6.45
CA PHE A 130 -9.78 10.57 -5.73
C PHE A 130 -8.94 9.56 -6.50
N LEU A 131 -7.64 9.53 -6.18
CA LEU A 131 -6.69 8.53 -6.64
C LEU A 131 -6.10 7.76 -5.45
N ARG A 132 -6.01 6.43 -5.55
CA ARG A 132 -5.41 5.57 -4.53
C ARG A 132 -3.96 5.22 -4.91
N LEU A 133 -3.01 6.04 -4.50
CA LEU A 133 -1.59 5.83 -4.76
C LEU A 133 -1.05 4.68 -3.90
N LEU A 134 -0.23 3.82 -4.51
CA LEU A 134 0.53 2.80 -3.79
C LEU A 134 1.91 3.35 -3.48
N ILE A 135 2.19 3.55 -2.20
CA ILE A 135 3.43 4.15 -1.72
C ILE A 135 4.17 3.15 -0.84
N PRO A 136 5.47 2.88 -1.08
CA PRO A 136 6.30 2.10 -0.18
C PRO A 136 6.24 2.65 1.24
N HIS A 137 6.08 1.77 2.24
CA HIS A 137 5.97 2.22 3.63
C HIS A 137 7.18 3.04 4.10
N SER A 138 8.38 2.67 3.65
CA SER A 138 9.64 3.37 3.90
C SER A 138 9.61 4.84 3.47
N GLN A 139 8.89 5.16 2.39
CA GLN A 139 8.78 6.52 1.85
C GLN A 139 7.61 7.31 2.45
N MET A 140 6.78 6.71 3.30
CA MET A 140 5.66 7.41 3.93
C MET A 140 6.13 8.55 4.84
N GLY A 141 7.33 8.43 5.42
CA GLY A 141 7.90 9.44 6.31
C GLY A 141 8.15 10.78 5.62
N THR A 142 8.63 10.75 4.37
CA THR A 142 8.90 11.97 3.58
C THR A 142 7.63 12.66 3.15
N LEU A 143 6.58 11.89 2.81
CA LEU A 143 5.26 12.43 2.48
C LEU A 143 4.56 13.04 3.70
N ILE A 144 4.58 12.36 4.85
CA ILE A 144 3.88 12.79 6.06
C ILE A 144 4.58 13.99 6.72
N GLY A 145 5.91 13.95 6.81
CA GLY A 145 6.71 14.93 7.54
C GLY A 145 6.65 14.78 9.07
N LYS A 146 7.55 15.46 9.77
CA LYS A 146 7.58 15.44 11.25
C LYS A 146 6.25 15.95 11.80
N GLN A 147 5.62 15.18 12.69
CA GLN A 147 4.29 15.48 13.27
C GLN A 147 3.15 15.68 12.23
N GLY A 148 3.33 15.16 11.00
CA GLY A 148 2.37 15.34 9.93
C GLY A 148 2.38 16.74 9.30
N SER A 149 3.44 17.53 9.48
CA SER A 149 3.49 18.91 8.99
C SER A 149 3.40 19.00 7.46
N ARG A 150 4.11 18.14 6.72
CA ARG A 150 4.12 18.16 5.24
C ARG A 150 2.77 17.76 4.66
N ILE A 151 2.18 16.67 5.11
CA ILE A 151 0.87 16.24 4.59
C ILE A 151 -0.24 17.23 4.96
N LYS A 152 -0.15 17.94 6.09
CA LYS A 152 -1.10 19.01 6.44
C LYS A 152 -0.93 20.21 5.50
N ALA A 153 0.29 20.69 5.33
CA ALA A 153 0.57 21.82 4.43
C ALA A 153 0.21 21.50 2.97
N LEU A 154 0.46 20.27 2.52
CA LEU A 154 0.08 19.81 1.19
C LEU A 154 -1.45 19.79 0.99
N GLN A 155 -2.21 19.39 2.02
CA GLN A 155 -3.67 19.43 1.95
C GLN A 155 -4.21 20.86 1.91
N GLU A 156 -3.63 21.76 2.70
CA GLU A 156 -4.05 23.16 2.79
C GLU A 156 -3.70 23.96 1.53
N ASN A 157 -2.45 23.85 1.05
CA ASN A 157 -1.95 24.67 -0.07
C ASN A 157 -2.54 24.29 -1.43
N TYR A 158 -2.94 23.03 -1.61
CA TYR A 158 -3.44 22.53 -2.89
C TYR A 158 -4.93 22.20 -2.85
N ASP A 159 -5.62 22.51 -1.74
CA ASP A 159 -7.04 22.20 -1.52
C ASP A 159 -7.38 20.74 -1.92
N VAL A 160 -6.63 19.83 -1.31
CA VAL A 160 -6.80 18.38 -1.46
C VAL A 160 -6.96 17.73 -0.09
N LYS A 161 -7.61 16.57 -0.05
CA LYS A 161 -7.68 15.71 1.12
C LYS A 161 -6.86 14.47 0.92
N ILE A 162 -5.95 14.18 1.84
CA ILE A 162 -5.02 13.06 1.72
C ILE A 162 -5.12 12.17 2.94
N VAL A 163 -5.47 10.90 2.73
CA VAL A 163 -5.58 9.90 3.79
C VAL A 163 -4.75 8.67 3.45
N ALA A 164 -3.80 8.33 4.33
CA ALA A 164 -2.98 7.13 4.23
C ALA A 164 -3.56 5.97 5.05
N SER A 165 -3.66 4.78 4.46
CA SER A 165 -4.11 3.55 5.14
C SER A 165 -3.18 3.23 6.30
N LYS A 166 -3.69 2.83 7.48
CA LYS A 166 -2.83 2.41 8.60
C LYS A 166 -2.15 1.07 8.35
N GLU A 167 -2.80 0.23 7.55
CA GLU A 167 -2.39 -1.15 7.26
C GLU A 167 -1.63 -1.21 5.94
N PHE A 168 -0.75 -2.21 5.84
CA PHE A 168 -0.09 -2.61 4.59
C PHE A 168 -1.07 -3.34 3.69
N LEU A 169 -0.79 -3.32 2.39
CA LEU A 169 -1.46 -4.22 1.46
C LEU A 169 -1.05 -5.67 1.69
N GLN A 170 -1.97 -6.60 1.40
CA GLN A 170 -1.69 -8.03 1.52
C GLN A 170 -0.45 -8.39 0.70
N ASP A 171 0.42 -9.20 1.28
CA ASP A 171 1.64 -9.67 0.62
C ASP A 171 2.49 -8.55 0.00
N SER A 172 2.51 -7.39 0.65
CA SER A 172 3.22 -6.20 0.17
C SER A 172 3.82 -5.40 1.33
N THR A 173 4.73 -4.49 0.98
CA THR A 173 5.23 -3.42 1.87
C THR A 173 4.73 -2.04 1.45
N GLU A 174 3.74 -1.96 0.57
CA GLU A 174 3.08 -0.72 0.17
C GLU A 174 1.86 -0.41 1.05
N ARG A 175 1.54 0.88 1.13
CA ARG A 175 0.34 1.42 1.75
C ARG A 175 -0.46 2.19 0.71
N VAL A 176 -1.77 2.28 0.92
CA VAL A 176 -2.66 3.06 0.08
C VAL A 176 -2.68 4.49 0.60
N VAL A 177 -2.42 5.46 -0.26
CA VAL A 177 -2.62 6.88 0.00
C VAL A 177 -3.69 7.40 -0.95
N GLU A 178 -4.85 7.72 -0.39
CA GLU A 178 -5.96 8.30 -1.14
C GLU A 178 -5.80 9.82 -1.19
N VAL A 179 -5.70 10.38 -2.40
CA VAL A 179 -5.62 11.81 -2.66
C VAL A 179 -6.92 12.23 -3.34
N GLN A 180 -7.73 13.05 -2.67
CA GLN A 180 -9.04 13.51 -3.12
C GLN A 180 -9.03 15.02 -3.39
N GLY A 181 -9.64 15.45 -4.49
CA GLY A 181 -9.77 16.85 -4.89
C GLY A 181 -10.37 16.98 -6.29
N THR A 182 -10.38 18.19 -6.85
CA THR A 182 -10.61 18.37 -8.29
C THR A 182 -9.41 17.80 -9.08
N PRO A 183 -9.59 17.41 -10.36
CA PRO A 183 -8.48 16.92 -11.18
C PRO A 183 -7.27 17.87 -11.21
N GLU A 184 -7.51 19.18 -11.27
CA GLU A 184 -6.50 20.24 -11.30
C GLU A 184 -5.73 20.35 -9.97
N ASN A 185 -6.45 20.25 -8.85
CA ASN A 185 -5.85 20.25 -7.51
C ASN A 185 -5.03 18.98 -7.28
N ILE A 186 -5.53 17.83 -7.75
CA ILE A 186 -4.82 16.55 -7.70
C ILE A 186 -3.52 16.64 -8.50
N GLU A 187 -3.53 17.22 -9.70
CA GLU A 187 -2.32 17.40 -10.52
C GLU A 187 -1.25 18.19 -9.76
N SER A 188 -1.64 19.34 -9.21
CA SER A 188 -0.74 20.25 -8.50
C SER A 188 -0.16 19.59 -7.25
N ALA A 189 -1.01 18.89 -6.48
CA ALA A 189 -0.56 18.13 -5.31
C ALA A 189 0.39 16.98 -5.69
N LEU A 190 0.12 16.27 -6.81
CA LEU A 190 0.95 15.17 -7.26
C LEU A 190 2.38 15.61 -7.59
N LYS A 191 2.57 16.78 -8.22
CA LYS A 191 3.91 17.33 -8.50
C LYS A 191 4.76 17.43 -7.24
N VAL A 192 4.16 17.86 -6.12
CA VAL A 192 4.85 17.93 -4.82
C VAL A 192 5.02 16.55 -4.19
N ILE A 193 4.01 15.69 -4.24
CA ILE A 193 4.10 14.31 -3.72
C ILE A 193 5.28 13.58 -4.36
N VAL A 194 5.47 13.72 -5.68
CA VAL A 194 6.62 13.14 -6.39
C VAL A 194 7.94 13.64 -5.82
N ARG A 195 8.08 14.95 -5.63
CA ARG A 195 9.29 15.54 -5.06
C ARG A 195 9.57 14.94 -3.68
N CYS A 196 8.56 14.79 -2.81
CA CYS A 196 8.69 14.11 -1.52
C CYS A 196 9.22 12.67 -1.64
N LEU A 197 8.77 11.91 -2.66
CA LEU A 197 9.14 10.51 -2.84
C LEU A 197 10.53 10.34 -3.47
N ILE A 198 10.98 11.29 -4.30
CA ILE A 198 12.31 11.29 -4.91
C ILE A 198 13.40 11.66 -3.89
N GLU A 199 13.10 12.57 -2.95
CA GLU A 199 14.03 12.97 -1.89
C GLU A 199 14.58 11.78 -1.08
N ASP A 200 13.79 10.71 -0.92
CA ASP A 200 14.21 9.44 -0.33
C ASP A 200 14.03 8.27 -1.31
N TRP A 201 14.69 8.38 -2.47
CA TRP A 201 14.76 7.29 -3.44
C TRP A 201 15.33 5.99 -2.84
N HIS A 202 16.29 6.11 -1.92
CA HIS A 202 16.85 4.95 -1.21
C HIS A 202 15.80 4.18 -0.44
N GLY A 203 14.79 4.86 0.11
CA GLY A 203 13.63 4.27 0.76
C GLY A 203 12.86 3.28 -0.12
N ALA A 204 12.86 3.40 -1.45
CA ALA A 204 12.17 2.44 -2.33
C ALA A 204 12.90 1.09 -2.47
N THR A 205 14.19 1.01 -2.09
CA THR A 205 15.01 -0.20 -2.25
C THR A 205 14.46 -1.34 -1.39
N GLY A 206 14.16 -2.48 -2.03
CA GLY A 206 13.58 -3.66 -1.36
C GLY A 206 12.06 -3.61 -1.16
N THR A 207 11.35 -2.70 -1.84
CA THR A 207 9.89 -2.67 -1.81
C THR A 207 9.30 -3.95 -2.39
N ILE A 208 8.45 -4.62 -1.62
CA ILE A 208 7.59 -5.70 -2.10
C ILE A 208 6.30 -5.09 -2.63
N TYR A 209 6.22 -5.01 -3.96
CA TYR A 209 5.08 -4.44 -4.65
C TYR A 209 3.83 -5.30 -4.48
N TYR A 210 2.71 -4.65 -4.15
CA TYR A 210 1.40 -5.27 -4.12
C TYR A 210 1.02 -5.78 -5.51
N VAL A 211 0.60 -7.03 -5.56
CA VAL A 211 0.04 -7.67 -6.74
C VAL A 211 -1.36 -8.11 -6.36
N PRO A 212 -2.40 -7.69 -7.11
CA PRO A 212 -3.75 -8.20 -6.90
C PRO A 212 -3.76 -9.73 -6.94
N GLN A 213 -4.33 -10.34 -5.91
CA GLN A 213 -4.47 -11.79 -5.82
C GLN A 213 -5.90 -12.13 -5.41
N PRO A 214 -6.46 -13.26 -5.91
CA PRO A 214 -7.78 -13.69 -5.50
C PRO A 214 -7.75 -13.89 -4.00
N LYS A 215 -8.77 -13.39 -3.28
CA LYS A 215 -8.90 -13.70 -1.86
C LYS A 215 -8.96 -15.23 -1.75
N LYS A 216 -7.91 -15.85 -1.21
CA LYS A 216 -7.98 -17.26 -0.80
C LYS A 216 -9.19 -17.32 0.12
N ARG A 217 -10.21 -18.10 -0.25
CA ARG A 217 -11.32 -18.44 0.65
C ARG A 217 -10.71 -19.24 1.81
N GLY A 218 -10.08 -18.55 2.75
CA GLY A 218 -9.61 -19.11 3.99
C GLY A 218 -10.83 -19.53 4.78
N GLY A 219 -10.83 -20.80 5.22
CA GLY A 219 -11.91 -21.43 5.93
C GLY A 219 -12.43 -20.59 7.11
N HIS A 220 -13.72 -20.75 7.35
CA HIS A 220 -14.49 -20.21 8.46
C HIS A 220 -13.63 -20.03 9.72
N HIS A 221 -13.13 -18.82 9.93
CA HIS A 221 -12.91 -18.35 11.29
C HIS A 221 -14.32 -18.14 11.85
N ASN A 222 -14.77 -19.11 12.64
CA ASN A 222 -15.85 -18.90 13.58
C ASN A 222 -15.40 -17.83 14.56
N SER A 223 -15.55 -16.56 14.17
CA SER A 223 -15.69 -15.49 15.13
C SER A 223 -17.03 -15.75 15.80
N ALA A 224 -16.96 -16.37 16.98
CA ALA A 224 -18.06 -16.48 17.92
C ALA A 224 -18.51 -15.06 18.28
N ASP A 225 -19.44 -14.55 17.48
CA ASP A 225 -20.22 -13.36 17.74
C ASP A 225 -21.04 -13.62 19.02
N HIS A 226 -20.57 -13.08 20.14
CA HIS A 226 -21.33 -13.04 21.39
C HIS A 226 -22.40 -11.94 21.27
N GLY A 227 -23.44 -12.24 20.50
CA GLY A 227 -24.70 -11.51 20.52
C GLY A 227 -25.53 -11.91 21.73
N TYR A 228 -25.52 -11.08 22.77
CA TYR A 228 -26.55 -11.10 23.80
C TYR A 228 -27.87 -10.63 23.17
N GLN A 229 -28.78 -11.57 22.89
CA GLN A 229 -30.18 -11.23 22.66
C GLN A 229 -31.11 -12.23 23.34
N SER A 230 -31.87 -11.64 24.25
CA SER A 230 -32.99 -12.16 25.01
C SER A 230 -34.05 -12.83 24.13
N SER A 231 -34.56 -13.98 24.57
CA SER A 231 -35.99 -14.28 24.44
C SER A 231 -36.44 -15.44 25.32
N ASP A 232 -37.64 -15.21 25.84
CA ASP A 232 -38.45 -15.89 26.82
C ASP A 232 -39.20 -17.13 26.25
N HIS A 233 -39.65 -17.98 27.17
CA HIS A 233 -40.61 -19.10 27.14
C HIS A 233 -41.13 -19.76 25.83
N SER A 234 -40.99 -21.09 25.73
CA SER A 234 -42.08 -22.08 26.01
C SER A 234 -41.97 -23.42 25.22
N HIS A 235 -42.12 -24.51 25.98
CA HIS A 235 -42.69 -25.85 25.70
C HIS A 235 -42.88 -26.37 24.24
N GLN A 236 -42.33 -27.56 23.91
CA GLN A 236 -43.03 -28.88 23.96
C GLN A 236 -42.29 -30.00 23.19
N ASN A 237 -41.87 -31.01 23.95
CA ASN A 237 -42.19 -32.43 23.78
C ASN A 237 -42.05 -33.09 22.38
N ARG A 238 -40.99 -33.91 22.21
CA ARG A 238 -41.06 -35.17 21.44
C ARG A 238 -39.94 -36.14 21.85
N PRO A 239 -40.25 -37.33 22.38
CA PRO A 239 -39.27 -38.40 22.55
C PRO A 239 -39.42 -39.45 21.44
N ARG A 240 -38.33 -39.92 20.83
CA ARG A 240 -38.32 -41.26 20.23
C ARG A 240 -36.92 -41.87 20.01
N TYR A 241 -36.70 -42.95 20.76
CA TYR A 241 -35.94 -44.18 20.47
C TYR A 241 -34.40 -44.18 20.40
N ASN A 242 -33.82 -44.56 21.54
CA ASN A 242 -33.03 -45.78 21.76
C ASN A 242 -32.43 -46.49 20.52
N ASN A 243 -31.10 -46.47 20.40
CA ASN A 243 -30.35 -47.67 20.02
C ASN A 243 -29.02 -47.68 20.77
N GLY A 244 -28.90 -48.61 21.71
CA GLY A 244 -27.67 -48.91 22.44
C GLY A 244 -26.75 -49.80 21.60
N GLY A 245 -25.45 -49.61 21.77
CA GLY A 245 -24.43 -50.42 21.10
C GLY A 245 -23.02 -49.97 21.44
N SER A 246 -22.61 -50.22 22.68
CA SER A 246 -21.21 -50.15 23.10
C SER A 246 -20.41 -51.24 22.40
N ASN A 247 -19.29 -50.88 21.76
CA ASN A 247 -18.08 -51.70 21.78
C ASN A 247 -16.85 -50.87 21.42
N HIS A 248 -15.88 -50.89 22.33
CA HIS A 248 -14.53 -50.40 22.13
C HIS A 248 -13.79 -51.24 21.07
N SER A 249 -13.08 -50.58 20.15
CA SER A 249 -11.79 -51.06 19.67
C SER A 249 -10.97 -49.89 19.12
N ALA A 250 -9.68 -50.03 19.30
CA ALA A 250 -8.68 -48.99 19.24
C ALA A 250 -8.31 -48.56 17.81
N ASN A 251 -7.63 -47.42 17.77
CA ASN A 251 -6.54 -47.12 16.85
C ASN A 251 -6.90 -46.72 15.40
N SER A 252 -6.91 -45.42 15.17
CA SER A 252 -6.06 -44.71 14.19
C SER A 252 -6.77 -43.46 13.72
N SER A 253 -6.49 -42.34 14.40
CA SER A 253 -6.80 -41.02 13.90
C SER A 253 -5.91 -40.74 12.69
N SER A 254 -6.38 -41.11 11.50
CA SER A 254 -5.93 -40.49 10.26
C SER A 254 -6.56 -39.11 10.19
N THR A 255 -5.98 -38.17 10.95
CA THR A 255 -6.14 -36.75 10.69
C THR A 255 -5.58 -36.51 9.30
N ASN A 256 -6.46 -36.19 8.36
CA ASN A 256 -6.10 -35.62 7.07
C ASN A 256 -5.40 -34.28 7.33
N GLU A 257 -4.08 -34.34 7.52
CA GLU A 257 -3.16 -33.22 7.42
C GLU A 257 -3.16 -32.74 5.96
N ALA A 258 -4.06 -31.80 5.66
CA ALA A 258 -3.82 -30.88 4.56
C ALA A 258 -2.77 -29.88 5.05
N SER A 259 -1.51 -30.29 4.99
CA SER A 259 -0.34 -29.49 5.36
C SER A 259 -0.38 -28.15 4.60
N ALA A 260 -0.71 -27.06 5.30
CA ALA A 260 -0.15 -25.77 4.92
C ALA A 260 1.37 -25.96 4.97
N SER A 261 2.03 -25.95 3.83
CA SER A 261 3.46 -26.26 3.72
C SER A 261 4.29 -25.20 4.44
N SER A 262 4.41 -25.34 5.75
CA SER A 262 5.27 -24.53 6.60
C SER A 262 6.70 -24.97 6.35
N THR A 263 7.53 -24.03 5.93
CA THR A 263 8.96 -24.19 5.74
C THR A 263 9.68 -23.60 6.95
N THR A 264 10.78 -24.24 7.34
CA THR A 264 11.68 -23.76 8.38
C THR A 264 13.02 -23.43 7.72
N GLN A 265 13.53 -22.24 7.99
CA GLN A 265 14.86 -21.84 7.54
C GLN A 265 15.66 -21.30 8.72
N VAL A 266 16.92 -21.73 8.82
CA VAL A 266 17.87 -21.24 9.82
C VAL A 266 18.88 -20.36 9.11
N VAL A 267 19.13 -19.17 9.64
CA VAL A 267 20.11 -18.23 9.12
C VAL A 267 20.93 -17.66 10.26
N ASP A 268 22.23 -17.55 10.03
CA ASP A 268 23.20 -17.04 10.99
C ASP A 268 23.55 -15.58 10.66
N PHE A 269 23.64 -14.76 11.71
CA PHE A 269 24.02 -13.36 11.59
C PHE A 269 25.15 -13.04 12.57
N PRO A 270 26.17 -12.26 12.17
CA PRO A 270 27.25 -11.90 13.08
C PRO A 270 26.73 -11.17 14.32
N SER A 271 27.25 -11.52 15.49
CA SER A 271 26.77 -11.03 16.79
C SER A 271 26.71 -9.50 16.88
N ASP A 272 27.64 -8.82 16.23
CA ASP A 272 27.71 -7.36 16.16
C ASP A 272 26.48 -6.68 15.51
N TYR A 273 25.72 -7.41 14.68
CA TYR A 273 24.49 -6.93 14.02
C TYR A 273 23.20 -7.45 14.67
N VAL A 274 23.29 -8.43 15.57
CA VAL A 274 22.10 -8.99 16.24
C VAL A 274 21.36 -7.92 17.03
N GLY A 275 22.09 -7.03 17.72
CA GLY A 275 21.48 -5.95 18.51
C GLY A 275 20.58 -5.03 17.67
N CYS A 276 20.98 -4.70 16.43
CA CYS A 276 20.19 -3.85 15.54
C CYS A 276 19.04 -4.59 14.85
N LEU A 277 19.15 -5.92 14.68
CA LEU A 277 18.06 -6.78 14.20
C LEU A 277 16.95 -6.91 15.26
N ILE A 278 17.31 -7.06 16.53
CA ILE A 278 16.37 -7.18 17.66
C ILE A 278 15.74 -5.82 17.99
N GLY A 279 16.57 -4.77 18.06
CA GLY A 279 16.16 -3.43 18.44
C GLY A 279 15.92 -3.26 19.96
N LYS A 280 15.81 -2.01 20.41
CA LYS A 280 15.60 -1.69 21.83
C LYS A 280 14.31 -2.36 22.34
N LYS A 281 14.42 -3.15 23.42
CA LYS A 281 13.32 -3.96 23.98
C LYS A 281 12.69 -4.97 23.00
N GLY A 282 13.40 -5.36 21.93
CA GLY A 282 12.89 -6.29 20.93
C GLY A 282 11.90 -5.67 19.94
N SER A 283 11.78 -4.34 19.88
CA SER A 283 10.79 -3.66 19.04
C SER A 283 10.95 -3.98 17.55
N LYS A 284 12.19 -4.08 17.05
CA LYS A 284 12.46 -4.30 15.63
C LYS A 284 12.15 -5.72 15.22
N ILE A 285 12.56 -6.71 16.01
CA ILE A 285 12.23 -8.11 15.70
C ILE A 285 10.72 -8.37 15.82
N GLN A 286 10.03 -7.72 16.78
CA GLN A 286 8.57 -7.80 16.88
C GLN A 286 7.89 -7.23 15.63
N GLU A 287 8.39 -6.10 15.11
CA GLU A 287 7.93 -5.53 13.86
C GLU A 287 8.16 -6.49 12.68
N ILE A 288 9.35 -7.10 12.58
CA ILE A 288 9.67 -8.07 11.52
C ILE A 288 8.76 -9.30 11.60
N ARG A 289 8.53 -9.86 12.80
CA ARG A 289 7.59 -10.97 13.02
C ARG A 289 6.17 -10.59 12.58
N LYS A 290 5.69 -9.42 13.01
CA LYS A 290 4.35 -8.91 12.65
C LYS A 290 4.21 -8.70 11.14
N ASN A 291 5.23 -8.16 10.48
CA ASN A 291 5.19 -7.81 9.07
C ASN A 291 5.38 -9.01 8.14
N SER A 292 6.18 -9.99 8.55
CA SER A 292 6.43 -11.22 7.79
C SER A 292 5.34 -12.28 8.00
N GLY A 293 4.65 -12.25 9.16
CA GLY A 293 3.77 -13.33 9.58
C GLY A 293 4.52 -14.63 9.90
N ALA A 294 5.86 -14.60 9.90
CA ALA A 294 6.70 -15.73 10.27
C ALA A 294 6.94 -15.76 11.78
N GLN A 295 7.04 -16.97 12.32
CA GLN A 295 7.55 -17.19 13.66
C GLN A 295 9.08 -17.18 13.60
N ILE A 296 9.70 -16.24 14.31
CA ILE A 296 11.16 -16.11 14.34
C ILE A 296 11.66 -16.39 15.75
N SER A 297 12.44 -17.46 15.93
CA SER A 297 13.15 -17.77 17.16
C SER A 297 14.61 -17.36 17.04
N ILE A 298 15.22 -16.89 18.12
CA ILE A 298 16.61 -16.45 18.17
C ILE A 298 17.33 -17.29 19.20
N ALA A 299 18.48 -17.86 18.84
CA ALA A 299 19.31 -18.62 19.77
C ALA A 299 19.77 -17.73 20.95
N GLN A 300 19.92 -18.34 22.14
CA GLN A 300 20.36 -17.62 23.34
C GLN A 300 21.86 -17.33 23.33
N GLU A 301 22.62 -18.24 22.72
CA GLU A 301 24.09 -18.21 22.65
C GLU A 301 24.53 -18.06 21.19
N ASP A 302 25.76 -17.56 21.02
CA ASP A 302 26.43 -17.48 19.73
C ASP A 302 27.09 -18.81 19.40
N ASN A 303 27.22 -19.10 18.12
CA ASN A 303 27.96 -20.27 17.65
C ASN A 303 29.49 -20.03 17.74
N GLU A 304 30.27 -21.05 17.41
CA GLU A 304 31.75 -21.00 17.42
C GLU A 304 32.34 -19.91 16.49
N ASN A 305 31.54 -19.39 15.55
CA ASN A 305 31.94 -18.37 14.58
C ASN A 305 31.50 -16.94 14.98
N GLU A 306 31.08 -16.71 16.23
CA GLU A 306 30.55 -15.41 16.69
C GLU A 306 29.31 -14.94 15.90
N GLU A 307 28.47 -15.90 15.48
CA GLU A 307 27.20 -15.63 14.82
C GLU A 307 26.04 -16.17 15.66
N ARG A 308 24.90 -15.49 15.62
CA ARG A 308 23.67 -15.92 16.28
C ARG A 308 22.67 -16.45 15.27
N SER A 309 22.19 -17.66 15.52
CA SER A 309 21.21 -18.33 14.66
C SER A 309 19.79 -17.81 14.88
N PHE A 310 19.10 -17.55 13.78
CA PHE A 310 17.69 -17.19 13.71
C PHE A 310 16.95 -18.32 13.00
N THR A 311 15.98 -18.93 13.68
CA THR A 311 15.09 -19.94 13.10
C THR A 311 13.79 -19.28 12.69
N ILE A 312 13.46 -19.32 11.40
CA ILE A 312 12.29 -18.68 10.79
C ILE A 312 11.36 -19.78 10.31
N ILE A 313 10.13 -19.79 10.81
CA ILE A 313 9.11 -20.80 10.52
C ILE A 313 7.86 -20.11 9.98
N GLY A 314 7.35 -20.58 8.85
CA GLY A 314 6.11 -20.08 8.27
C GLY A 314 5.89 -20.60 6.86
N SER A 315 4.93 -20.02 6.14
CA SER A 315 4.82 -20.30 4.70
C SER A 315 6.11 -19.87 3.97
N GLN A 316 6.42 -20.46 2.80
CA GLN A 316 7.58 -20.05 1.99
C GLN A 316 7.64 -18.51 1.83
N TYR A 317 6.50 -17.90 1.54
CA TYR A 317 6.37 -16.45 1.43
C TYR A 317 6.69 -15.71 2.74
N SER A 318 6.20 -16.20 3.87
CA SER A 318 6.48 -15.61 5.18
C SER A 318 7.96 -15.69 5.54
N VAL A 319 8.60 -16.83 5.23
CA VAL A 319 10.03 -17.05 5.45
C VAL A 319 10.85 -16.11 4.58
N ASP A 320 10.58 -16.06 3.27
CA ASP A 320 11.29 -15.18 2.32
C ASP A 320 11.14 -13.70 2.72
N LYS A 321 9.93 -13.30 3.13
CA LYS A 321 9.66 -11.93 3.60
C LYS A 321 10.43 -11.61 4.88
N ALA A 322 10.46 -12.53 5.85
CA ALA A 322 11.24 -12.35 7.08
C ALA A 322 12.73 -12.20 6.79
N LEU A 323 13.28 -13.03 5.90
CA LEU A 323 14.68 -12.95 5.47
C LEU A 323 15.01 -11.64 4.80
N SER A 324 14.19 -11.20 3.86
CA SER A 324 14.39 -9.92 3.17
C SER A 324 14.45 -8.77 4.17
N LEU A 325 13.55 -8.75 5.16
CA LEU A 325 13.51 -7.70 6.19
C LEU A 325 14.74 -7.76 7.13
N LEU A 326 15.20 -8.95 7.50
CA LEU A 326 16.41 -9.14 8.33
C LEU A 326 17.67 -8.65 7.60
N TYR A 327 17.89 -9.11 6.37
CA TYR A 327 19.05 -8.69 5.57
C TYR A 327 19.03 -7.19 5.27
N GLN A 328 17.86 -6.62 4.96
CA GLN A 328 17.73 -5.18 4.75
C GLN A 328 18.10 -4.38 6.01
N GLN A 329 17.74 -4.88 7.19
CA GLN A 329 18.09 -4.24 8.46
C GLN A 329 19.61 -4.26 8.71
N ILE A 330 20.29 -5.35 8.35
CA ILE A 330 21.76 -5.44 8.43
C ILE A 330 22.42 -4.49 7.44
N GLN A 331 21.96 -4.46 6.19
CA GLN A 331 22.51 -3.57 5.18
C GLN A 331 22.41 -2.09 5.59
N ARG A 332 21.27 -1.70 6.15
CA ARG A 332 21.08 -0.34 6.70
C ARG A 332 22.07 -0.03 7.82
N GLU A 333 22.30 -0.97 8.74
CA GLU A 333 23.25 -0.77 9.83
C GLU A 333 24.70 -0.72 9.31
N LYS A 334 25.07 -1.54 8.32
CA LYS A 334 26.37 -1.50 7.66
C LYS A 334 26.64 -0.12 7.04
N GLN A 335 25.66 0.42 6.31
CA GLN A 335 25.77 1.75 5.70
C GLN A 335 25.89 2.86 6.75
N ARG A 336 25.10 2.79 7.83
CA ARG A 336 25.16 3.77 8.92
C ARG A 336 26.53 3.78 9.60
N ARG A 337 27.16 2.61 9.80
CA ARG A 337 28.50 2.50 10.38
C ARG A 337 29.59 3.01 9.43
N ALA A 338 29.45 2.75 8.13
CA ALA A 338 30.39 3.26 7.13
C ALA A 338 30.42 4.80 7.09
N GLN A 339 29.24 5.44 7.12
CA GLN A 339 29.13 6.91 7.12
C GLN A 339 29.62 7.56 8.42
N ALA A 340 29.57 6.85 9.55
CA ALA A 340 30.05 7.34 10.83
C ALA A 340 31.56 7.12 11.05
N GLY A 341 32.23 6.35 10.19
CA GLY A 341 33.65 6.03 10.29
C GLY A 341 34.56 6.93 9.45
N GLU A 342 34.01 7.89 8.70
CA GLU A 342 34.77 8.83 7.86
C GLU A 342 34.97 10.22 8.53
N GLU A 343 34.48 10.40 9.77
CA GLU A 343 34.58 11.67 10.52
C GLU A 343 35.66 11.70 11.64
N ASP A 344 36.49 10.66 11.77
CA ASP A 344 37.61 10.62 12.74
C ASP A 344 39.00 10.80 12.09
#